data_AF-A0A8T1RVA6-F1
#
_entry.id   AF-A0A8T1RVA6-F1
#
_cell.length_a   1.000
_cell.length_b   1.000
_cell.length_c   1.000
_cell.angle_alpha   90.00
_cell.angle_beta   90.00
_cell.angle_gamma   90.00
#
_symmetry.space_group_name_H-M   'P 1'
#
loop_
_entity.id
_entity.type
_entity.pdbx_description
1 polymer ?
#
loop_
_entity_poly.entity_id
_entity_poly.type
_entity_poly.pdbx_seq_one_letter_code
_entity_poly.pdbx_strand_id
1 'polypeptide(L)'
;MGSRYVMESGFYMTSFAATIFIASLVTVGVLLITLLITLTVMLQSCQSKSSGVVEIQKTVDDYNGCKFFALYPELNILEADEIPSTCQAFAIWYIKAGQYAKDLNATMQAVENYFSSITSPNDGLDVVLMDVDDILSSDPHHTNLLMHRFEQFGCHDCVKEATHLKHLLIFRLYMKLRAGGWPLVLLSRRSLIQKNATVGHLISAGYSGWTSLIMRSDEELQMDTCQYFSTRRALMQRDGIRITGVISSRMDALTGPYLGKRIFKLPNALYYNFESTSISE
;
A
#
# COMPACT_ATOMS: atom_id res chain seq x y z
N MET A 1 -7.82 29.54 93.76
CA MET A 1 -7.93 29.78 92.31
C MET A 1 -6.82 30.74 91.92
N GLY A 2 -5.73 30.22 91.33
CA GLY A 2 -4.62 31.06 90.84
C GLY A 2 -4.88 31.45 89.39
N SER A 3 -4.95 32.76 89.11
CA SER A 3 -4.97 33.28 87.73
C SER A 3 -3.57 33.14 87.14
N ARG A 4 -3.42 32.30 86.10
CA ARG A 4 -2.21 32.24 85.28
C ARG A 4 -2.37 33.27 84.16
N TYR A 5 -1.63 34.38 84.25
CA TYR A 5 -1.42 35.26 83.12
C TYR A 5 -0.36 34.65 82.20
N VAL A 6 -0.77 34.28 80.98
CA VAL A 6 0.17 33.94 79.90
C VAL A 6 0.66 35.27 79.34
N MET A 7 1.96 35.55 79.49
CA MET A 7 2.61 36.70 78.86
C MET A 7 2.81 36.36 77.38
N GLU A 8 1.97 36.92 76.51
CA GLU A 8 2.13 36.79 75.07
C GLU A 8 3.30 37.68 74.64
N SER A 9 4.42 37.07 74.23
CA SER A 9 5.58 37.80 73.71
C SER A 9 5.27 38.31 72.30
N GLY A 10 4.73 39.52 72.21
CA GLY A 10 4.52 40.23 70.94
C GLY A 10 5.83 40.80 70.40
N PHE A 11 6.13 40.53 69.13
CA PHE A 11 7.20 41.21 68.41
C PHE A 11 6.72 42.60 67.98
N TYR A 12 7.27 43.65 68.58
CA TYR A 12 6.99 45.03 68.19
C TYR A 12 7.89 45.42 67.01
N MET A 13 7.31 45.45 65.81
CA MET A 13 7.99 45.92 64.60
C MET A 13 7.60 47.38 64.34
N THR A 14 8.55 48.24 64.00
CA THR A 14 8.23 49.62 63.59
C THR A 14 7.47 49.60 62.27
N SER A 15 6.57 50.58 62.07
CA SER A 15 5.78 50.70 60.83
C SER A 15 6.66 50.72 59.56
N PHE A 16 7.85 51.34 59.66
CA PHE A 16 8.85 51.35 58.59
C PHE A 16 9.44 49.95 58.29
N ALA A 17 9.76 49.16 59.31
CA ALA A 17 10.27 47.80 59.11
C ALA A 17 9.17 46.84 58.60
N ALA A 18 7.92 47.00 59.05
CA ALA A 18 6.79 46.22 58.56
C ALA A 18 6.50 46.49 57.07
N THR A 19 6.57 47.75 56.63
CA THR A 19 6.37 48.11 55.22
C THR A 19 7.47 47.56 54.31
N ILE A 20 8.73 47.59 54.74
CA ILE A 20 9.84 46.97 54.00
C ILE A 20 9.63 45.45 53.87
N PHE A 21 9.22 44.78 54.94
CA PHE A 21 8.99 43.33 54.93
C PHE A 21 7.83 42.91 54.03
N ILE A 22 6.72 43.67 54.05
CA ILE A 22 5.59 43.40 53.16
C ILE A 22 5.99 43.68 51.70
N ALA A 23 6.70 44.78 51.44
CA ALA A 23 7.16 45.10 50.10
C ALA A 23 8.11 44.02 49.54
N SER A 24 9.01 43.48 50.37
CA SER A 24 9.93 42.41 49.95
C SER A 24 9.21 41.08 49.69
N LEU A 25 8.19 40.73 50.50
CA LEU A 25 7.38 39.54 50.24
C LEU A 25 6.58 39.66 48.93
N VAL A 26 6.02 40.84 48.66
CA VAL A 26 5.27 41.09 47.43
C VAL A 26 6.20 41.00 46.21
N THR A 27 7.40 41.59 46.26
CA THR A 27 8.33 41.54 45.14
C THR A 27 8.82 40.11 44.86
N VAL A 28 9.13 39.34 45.90
CA VAL A 28 9.48 37.91 45.75
C VAL A 28 8.31 37.11 45.18
N GLY A 29 7.08 37.36 45.66
CA GLY A 29 5.88 36.71 45.14
C GLY A 29 5.66 37.00 43.65
N VAL A 30 5.80 38.26 43.23
CA VAL A 30 5.71 38.65 41.82
C VAL A 30 6.81 37.97 40.99
N LEU A 31 8.05 37.95 41.48
CA LEU A 31 9.17 37.28 40.80
C LEU A 31 8.89 35.79 40.59
N LEU A 32 8.41 35.08 41.62
CA LEU A 32 8.09 33.65 41.50
C LEU A 32 6.94 33.38 40.52
N ILE A 33 5.90 34.23 40.52
CA ILE A 33 4.79 34.10 39.55
C ILE A 33 5.29 34.37 38.13
N THR A 34 6.12 35.40 37.92
CA THR A 34 6.69 35.67 36.59
C THR A 34 7.58 34.52 36.11
N LEU A 35 8.40 33.94 36.99
CA LEU A 35 9.22 32.77 36.68
C LEU A 35 8.32 31.59 36.25
N LEU A 36 7.26 31.30 37.02
CA LEU A 36 6.33 30.22 36.70
C LEU A 36 5.65 30.44 35.33
N ILE A 37 5.18 31.66 35.04
CA ILE A 37 4.57 31.99 33.75
C ILE A 37 5.57 31.85 32.60
N THR A 38 6.80 32.34 32.77
CA THR A 38 7.83 32.19 31.73
C THR A 38 8.19 30.73 31.48
N LEU A 39 8.27 29.91 32.54
CA LEU A 39 8.56 28.50 32.43
C LEU A 39 7.42 27.73 31.74
N THR A 40 6.17 28.02 32.06
CA THR A 40 5.02 27.38 31.40
C THR A 40 4.94 27.74 29.92
N VAL A 41 5.17 29.01 29.56
CA VAL A 41 5.21 29.44 28.16
C VAL A 41 6.36 28.78 27.39
N MET A 42 7.55 28.68 27.99
CA MET A 42 8.70 28.01 27.37
C MET A 42 8.47 26.51 27.19
N LEU A 43 7.88 25.83 28.18
CA LEU A 43 7.49 24.41 28.09
C LEU A 43 6.45 24.19 26.98
N GLN A 44 5.44 25.05 26.90
CA GLN A 44 4.40 24.96 25.88
C GLN A 44 4.96 25.23 24.47
N SER A 45 5.91 26.16 24.35
CA SER A 45 6.63 26.42 23.10
C SER A 45 7.47 25.21 22.66
N CYS A 46 8.21 24.60 23.58
CA CYS A 46 8.97 23.37 23.31
C CYS A 46 8.06 22.21 22.88
N GLN A 47 6.94 22.00 23.57
CA GLN A 47 5.97 20.96 23.24
C GLN A 47 5.32 21.19 21.88
N SER A 48 4.97 22.44 21.54
CA SER A 48 4.44 22.77 20.22
C SER A 48 5.45 22.51 19.09
N LYS A 49 6.74 22.72 19.36
CA LYS A 49 7.82 22.52 18.39
C LYS A 49 8.19 21.04 18.21
N SER A 50 8.02 20.21 19.24
CA SER A 50 8.29 18.76 19.18
C SER A 50 7.09 17.93 18.72
N SER A 51 5.86 18.45 18.84
CA SER A 51 4.64 17.75 18.41
C SER A 51 4.72 17.26 16.97
N GLY A 52 5.24 18.09 16.06
CA GLY A 52 5.41 17.71 14.65
C GLY A 52 6.46 16.62 14.42
N VAL A 53 7.52 16.58 15.24
CA VAL A 53 8.57 15.55 15.11
C VAL A 53 8.06 14.19 15.59
N VAL A 54 7.29 14.15 16.67
CA VAL A 54 6.70 12.91 17.21
C VAL A 54 5.63 12.36 16.26
N GLU A 55 4.83 13.22 15.65
CA GLU A 55 3.82 12.82 14.66
C GLU A 55 4.47 12.29 13.38
N ILE A 56 5.50 12.96 12.86
CA ILE A 56 6.27 12.46 11.71
C ILE A 56 6.89 11.09 12.01
N GLN A 57 7.53 10.91 13.17
CA GLN A 57 8.14 9.64 13.53
C GLN A 57 7.09 8.52 13.61
N LYS A 58 5.94 8.78 14.24
CA LYS A 58 4.83 7.83 14.32
C LYS A 58 4.32 7.44 12.93
N THR A 59 4.17 8.41 12.02
CA THR A 59 3.73 8.13 10.64
C THR A 59 4.74 7.32 9.83
N VAL A 60 6.04 7.52 10.07
CA VAL A 60 7.13 6.76 9.41
C VAL A 60 7.23 5.34 9.95
N ASP A 61 7.06 5.16 11.26
CA ASP A 61 7.10 3.83 11.89
C ASP A 61 5.85 3.01 11.52
N ASP A 62 4.66 3.62 11.51
CA ASP A 62 3.42 3.00 11.02
C ASP A 62 3.55 2.66 9.50
N TYR A 63 4.20 3.52 8.71
CA TYR A 63 4.49 3.28 7.30
C TYR A 63 5.39 2.05 7.09
N ASN A 64 6.49 1.95 7.84
CA ASN A 64 7.42 0.82 7.73
C ASN A 64 6.78 -0.49 8.17
N GLY A 65 5.97 -0.45 9.23
CA GLY A 65 5.18 -1.60 9.67
C GLY A 65 4.24 -2.08 8.57
N CYS A 66 3.40 -1.18 8.03
CA CYS A 66 2.43 -1.54 7.00
C CYS A 66 3.06 -2.00 5.69
N LYS A 67 4.20 -1.43 5.30
CA LYS A 67 5.00 -1.90 4.16
C LYS A 67 5.44 -3.34 4.34
N PHE A 68 5.91 -3.70 5.53
CA PHE A 68 6.31 -5.07 5.85
C PHE A 68 5.09 -5.99 5.91
N PHE A 69 4.00 -5.56 6.55
CA PHE A 69 2.78 -6.35 6.62
C PHE A 69 2.16 -6.64 5.25
N ALA A 70 2.30 -5.72 4.29
CA ALA A 70 1.86 -5.94 2.90
C ALA A 70 2.59 -7.08 2.18
N LEU A 71 3.72 -7.58 2.72
CA LEU A 71 4.41 -8.75 2.17
C LEU A 71 3.73 -10.07 2.53
N TYR A 72 3.10 -10.19 3.69
CA TYR A 72 2.42 -11.42 4.10
C TYR A 72 1.32 -11.88 3.12
N PRO A 73 0.37 -11.02 2.70
CA PRO A 73 -0.63 -11.44 1.73
C PRO A 73 -0.03 -11.86 0.39
N GLU A 74 1.04 -11.19 -0.04
CA GLU A 74 1.78 -11.57 -1.25
C GLU A 74 2.47 -12.94 -1.10
N LEU A 75 3.04 -13.25 0.07
CA LEU A 75 3.78 -14.49 0.28
C LEU A 75 2.90 -15.69 0.62
N ASN A 76 1.80 -15.46 1.33
CA ASN A 76 0.96 -16.51 1.89
C ASN A 76 -0.40 -16.64 1.17
N ILE A 77 -0.65 -15.86 0.11
CA ILE A 77 -1.94 -15.83 -0.61
C ILE A 77 -3.08 -15.61 0.40
N LEU A 78 -2.83 -14.76 1.41
CA LEU A 78 -3.82 -14.50 2.44
C LEU A 78 -4.91 -13.61 1.87
N GLU A 79 -6.14 -13.86 2.34
CA GLU A 79 -7.27 -12.97 2.12
C GLU A 79 -6.96 -11.63 2.80
N ALA A 80 -7.37 -10.53 2.16
CA ALA A 80 -6.97 -9.20 2.59
C ALA A 80 -7.63 -8.73 3.90
N ASP A 81 -8.47 -9.57 4.48
CA ASP A 81 -9.16 -9.38 5.77
C ASP A 81 -8.18 -9.48 6.95
N GLU A 82 -6.96 -10.00 6.72
CA GLU A 82 -5.90 -10.08 7.73
C GLU A 82 -5.03 -8.82 7.80
N ILE A 83 -5.26 -7.83 6.93
CA ILE A 83 -4.46 -6.61 6.93
C ILE A 83 -5.08 -5.62 7.92
N PRO A 84 -4.32 -5.13 8.92
CA PRO A 84 -4.82 -4.13 9.86
C PRO A 84 -5.42 -2.93 9.14
N SER A 85 -6.58 -2.47 9.60
CA SER A 85 -7.25 -1.29 9.04
C SER A 85 -6.36 -0.03 9.09
N THR A 86 -5.41 0.03 10.02
CA THR A 86 -4.36 1.07 10.08
C THR A 86 -3.50 1.14 8.81
N CYS A 87 -3.33 0.02 8.09
CA CYS A 87 -2.56 -0.05 6.85
C CYS A 87 -3.35 0.36 5.60
N GLN A 88 -4.63 0.70 5.73
CA GLN A 88 -5.40 1.35 4.66
C GLN A 88 -4.83 2.72 4.31
N ALA A 89 -4.48 3.50 5.32
CA ALA A 89 -3.85 4.80 5.15
C ALA A 89 -2.49 4.70 4.43
N PHE A 90 -1.76 3.59 4.65
CA PHE A 90 -0.51 3.31 3.93
C PHE A 90 -0.74 3.13 2.43
N ALA A 91 -1.74 2.36 2.01
CA ALA A 91 -2.04 2.15 0.59
C ALA A 91 -2.37 3.47 -0.13
N ILE A 92 -3.18 4.31 0.51
CA ILE A 92 -3.52 5.65 0.04
C ILE A 92 -2.28 6.54 -0.06
N TRP A 93 -1.45 6.56 0.99
CA TRP A 93 -0.22 7.34 1.00
C TRP A 93 0.77 6.85 -0.08
N TYR A 94 0.91 5.54 -0.25
CA TYR A 94 1.76 4.91 -1.27
C TYR A 94 1.39 5.37 -2.69
N ILE A 95 0.10 5.55 -2.96
CA ILE A 95 -0.42 6.15 -4.18
C ILE A 95 -0.16 7.67 -4.21
N LYS A 96 -0.65 8.43 -3.23
CA LYS A 96 -0.58 9.91 -3.21
C LYS A 96 0.86 10.46 -3.20
N ALA A 97 1.78 9.79 -2.52
CA ALA A 97 3.20 10.16 -2.47
C ALA A 97 3.94 9.83 -3.77
N GLY A 98 3.27 9.19 -4.74
CA GLY A 98 3.82 8.83 -6.05
C GLY A 98 4.79 7.65 -6.01
N GLN A 99 4.94 6.96 -4.87
CA GLN A 99 5.82 5.80 -4.79
C GLN A 99 5.27 4.64 -5.64
N TYR A 100 3.95 4.43 -5.65
CA TYR A 100 3.30 3.47 -6.54
C TYR A 100 3.65 3.70 -8.02
N ALA A 101 3.60 4.95 -8.48
CA ALA A 101 3.94 5.32 -9.85
C ALA A 101 5.42 5.04 -10.18
N LYS A 102 6.33 5.36 -9.24
CA LYS A 102 7.76 5.09 -9.39
C LYS A 102 8.04 3.60 -9.48
N ASP A 103 7.45 2.80 -8.59
CA ASP A 103 7.63 1.35 -8.56
C ASP A 103 7.08 0.71 -9.82
N LEU A 104 5.90 1.13 -10.29
CA LEU A 104 5.35 0.66 -11.56
C LEU A 104 6.30 0.94 -12.73
N ASN A 105 6.79 2.18 -12.84
CA ASN A 105 7.69 2.57 -13.92
C ASN A 105 9.04 1.83 -13.86
N ALA A 106 9.59 1.64 -12.67
CA ALA A 106 10.81 0.85 -12.46
C ALA A 106 10.60 -0.61 -12.89
N THR A 107 9.45 -1.21 -12.55
CA THR A 107 9.11 -2.56 -13.01
C THR A 107 8.96 -2.63 -14.53
N MET A 108 8.28 -1.66 -15.17
CA MET A 108 8.19 -1.61 -16.64
C MET A 108 9.58 -1.55 -17.29
N GLN A 109 10.46 -0.68 -16.79
CA GLN A 109 11.84 -0.56 -17.28
C GLN A 109 12.63 -1.85 -17.09
N ALA A 110 12.47 -2.53 -15.95
CA ALA A 110 13.14 -3.80 -15.70
C ALA A 110 12.70 -4.89 -16.71
N VAL A 111 11.41 -4.92 -17.05
CA VAL A 111 10.87 -5.84 -18.08
C VAL A 111 11.45 -5.47 -19.45
N GLU A 112 11.34 -4.21 -19.85
CA GLU A 112 11.82 -3.73 -21.16
C GLU A 112 13.33 -3.97 -21.35
N ASN A 113 14.13 -3.68 -20.32
CA ASN A 113 15.57 -3.90 -20.35
C ASN A 113 15.91 -5.39 -20.49
N TYR A 114 15.18 -6.27 -19.80
CA TYR A 114 15.39 -7.70 -19.94
C TYR A 114 15.10 -8.17 -21.36
N PHE A 115 13.93 -7.84 -21.91
CA PHE A 115 13.52 -8.30 -23.23
C PHE A 115 14.29 -7.65 -24.39
N SER A 116 14.85 -6.46 -24.20
CA SER A 116 15.77 -5.85 -25.17
C SER A 116 17.19 -6.42 -25.12
N SER A 117 17.61 -6.98 -23.97
CA SER A 117 18.94 -7.58 -23.79
C SER A 117 19.07 -9.02 -24.30
N ILE A 118 17.96 -9.68 -24.60
CA ILE A 118 17.94 -11.09 -25.02
C ILE A 118 17.44 -11.23 -26.45
N THR A 119 17.90 -12.28 -27.12
CA THR A 119 17.44 -12.64 -28.46
C THR A 119 16.62 -13.92 -28.38
N SER A 120 15.44 -13.91 -29.02
CA SER A 120 14.65 -15.11 -29.20
C SER A 120 15.15 -15.91 -30.41
N PRO A 121 15.26 -17.24 -30.33
CA PRO A 121 15.20 -18.09 -31.51
C PRO A 121 13.97 -17.72 -32.35
N ASN A 122 14.13 -17.63 -33.67
CA ASN A 122 13.04 -17.25 -34.59
C ASN A 122 12.09 -18.42 -34.89
N ASP A 123 11.87 -19.31 -33.91
CA ASP A 123 10.99 -20.49 -34.02
C ASP A 123 9.59 -20.22 -33.43
N GLY A 124 9.38 -19.06 -32.81
CA GLY A 124 8.10 -18.65 -32.22
C GLY A 124 7.72 -19.39 -30.93
N LEU A 125 8.66 -20.16 -30.34
CA LEU A 125 8.39 -20.98 -29.16
C LEU A 125 8.75 -20.28 -27.83
N ASP A 126 9.53 -19.19 -27.87
CA ASP A 126 9.77 -18.36 -26.69
C ASP A 126 8.60 -17.39 -26.48
N VAL A 127 7.91 -17.51 -25.34
CA VAL A 127 6.69 -16.74 -25.06
C VAL A 127 6.82 -15.91 -23.79
N VAL A 128 6.08 -14.81 -23.76
CA VAL A 128 5.84 -14.05 -22.53
C VAL A 128 4.45 -14.37 -22.02
N LEU A 129 4.40 -14.82 -20.77
CA LEU A 129 3.18 -15.16 -20.08
C LEU A 129 2.70 -13.95 -19.28
N MET A 130 1.46 -13.52 -19.48
CA MET A 130 0.89 -12.36 -18.79
C MET A 130 -0.42 -12.73 -18.11
N ASP A 131 -0.48 -12.54 -16.80
CA ASP A 131 -1.72 -12.59 -16.02
C ASP A 131 -2.56 -11.33 -16.31
N VAL A 132 -3.81 -11.50 -16.71
CA VAL A 132 -4.67 -10.37 -17.11
C VAL A 132 -5.73 -9.96 -16.10
N ASP A 133 -5.94 -10.72 -15.02
CA ASP A 133 -7.09 -10.49 -14.13
C ASP A 133 -7.02 -9.14 -13.41
N ASP A 134 -5.82 -8.75 -12.99
CA ASP A 134 -5.56 -7.50 -12.26
C ASP A 134 -5.11 -6.36 -13.18
N ILE A 135 -4.91 -6.66 -14.46
CA ILE A 135 -4.58 -5.70 -15.53
C ILE A 135 -5.88 -5.20 -16.17
N LEU A 136 -6.89 -6.07 -16.19
CA LEU A 136 -8.26 -5.80 -16.58
C LEU A 136 -9.12 -5.71 -15.33
N SER A 137 -9.05 -4.59 -14.60
CA SER A 137 -10.07 -4.23 -13.61
C SER A 137 -11.40 -3.99 -14.33
N SER A 138 -12.01 -5.07 -14.79
CA SER A 138 -13.19 -5.10 -15.65
C SER A 138 -14.38 -5.74 -14.93
N ASP A 139 -14.30 -5.92 -13.61
CA ASP A 139 -15.50 -6.20 -12.83
C ASP A 139 -16.01 -4.85 -12.27
N PRO A 140 -17.12 -4.32 -12.81
CA PRO A 140 -17.76 -3.13 -12.26
C PRO A 140 -18.12 -3.32 -10.78
N HIS A 141 -18.46 -4.54 -10.34
CA HIS A 141 -18.76 -4.81 -8.93
C HIS A 141 -17.51 -4.68 -8.07
N HIS A 142 -16.41 -5.33 -8.42
CA HIS A 142 -15.14 -5.18 -7.68
C HIS A 142 -14.61 -3.74 -7.70
N THR A 143 -14.74 -3.05 -8.84
CA THR A 143 -14.28 -1.66 -8.97
C THR A 143 -15.15 -0.70 -8.15
N ASN A 144 -16.48 -0.87 -8.16
CA ASN A 144 -17.39 -0.07 -7.34
C ASN A 144 -17.23 -0.36 -5.84
N LEU A 145 -16.94 -1.61 -5.48
CA LEU A 145 -16.72 -2.02 -4.09
C LEU A 145 -15.40 -1.45 -3.54
N LEU A 146 -14.32 -1.49 -4.32
CA LEU A 146 -13.07 -0.81 -3.99
C LEU A 146 -13.28 0.70 -3.90
N MET A 147 -13.95 1.31 -4.88
CA MET A 147 -14.23 2.74 -4.91
C MET A 147 -15.04 3.21 -3.69
N HIS A 148 -16.15 2.55 -3.35
CA HIS A 148 -16.96 2.89 -2.18
C HIS A 148 -16.21 2.78 -0.85
N ARG A 149 -15.21 1.91 -0.76
CA ARG A 149 -14.40 1.75 0.46
C ARG A 149 -13.31 2.82 0.59
N PHE A 150 -12.70 3.24 -0.52
CA PHE A 150 -11.74 4.37 -0.52
C PHE A 150 -12.42 5.75 -0.44
N GLU A 151 -13.72 5.83 -0.74
CA GLU A 151 -14.56 7.02 -0.49
C GLU A 151 -14.58 7.39 1.00
N GLN A 152 -14.60 6.40 1.90
CA GLN A 152 -14.60 6.61 3.36
C GLN A 152 -13.31 7.28 3.89
N PHE A 153 -12.24 7.28 3.09
CA PHE A 153 -10.92 7.83 3.43
C PHE A 153 -10.48 9.01 2.54
N GLY A 154 -11.39 9.55 1.71
CA GLY A 154 -11.13 10.77 0.91
C GLY A 154 -10.11 10.59 -0.23
N CYS A 155 -10.08 9.42 -0.88
CA CYS A 155 -9.13 9.13 -1.97
C CYS A 155 -9.74 8.40 -3.17
N HIS A 156 -10.95 8.74 -3.57
CA HIS A 156 -11.57 8.16 -4.76
C HIS A 156 -10.77 8.43 -6.03
N ASP A 157 -10.41 9.70 -6.25
CA ASP A 157 -9.72 10.12 -7.47
C ASP A 157 -8.33 9.51 -7.57
N CYS A 158 -7.62 9.34 -6.44
CA CYS A 158 -6.29 8.75 -6.46
C CYS A 158 -6.28 7.27 -6.86
N VAL A 159 -7.29 6.49 -6.45
CA VAL A 159 -7.38 5.06 -6.80
C VAL A 159 -7.74 4.90 -8.26
N LYS A 160 -8.64 5.75 -8.78
CA LYS A 160 -8.94 5.84 -10.20
C LYS A 160 -7.70 6.21 -11.02
N GLU A 161 -6.97 7.24 -10.61
CA GLU A 161 -5.71 7.66 -11.24
C GLU A 161 -4.65 6.56 -11.20
N ALA A 162 -4.49 5.87 -10.06
CA ALA A 162 -3.57 4.75 -9.91
C ALA A 162 -3.93 3.58 -10.83
N THR A 163 -5.22 3.24 -10.92
CA THR A 163 -5.73 2.18 -11.80
C THR A 163 -5.51 2.54 -13.27
N HIS A 164 -5.83 3.78 -13.64
CA HIS A 164 -5.60 4.29 -14.98
C HIS A 164 -4.10 4.29 -15.35
N LEU A 165 -3.24 4.74 -14.44
CA LEU A 165 -1.79 4.73 -14.61
C LEU A 165 -1.25 3.30 -14.79
N LYS A 166 -1.69 2.35 -13.95
CA LYS A 166 -1.33 0.93 -14.06
C LYS A 166 -1.69 0.40 -15.45
N HIS A 167 -2.94 0.62 -15.88
CA HIS A 167 -3.40 0.20 -17.20
C HIS A 167 -2.56 0.82 -18.32
N LEU A 168 -2.33 2.14 -18.30
CA LEU A 168 -1.55 2.84 -19.31
C LEU A 168 -0.12 2.30 -19.44
N LEU A 169 0.57 2.09 -18.32
CA LEU A 169 1.95 1.61 -18.29
C LEU A 169 2.05 0.16 -18.79
N ILE A 170 1.14 -0.71 -18.34
CA ILE A 170 1.09 -2.10 -18.79
C ILE A 170 0.72 -2.19 -20.27
N PHE A 171 -0.22 -1.38 -20.75
CA PHE A 171 -0.58 -1.32 -22.16
C PHE A 171 0.62 -0.92 -23.03
N ARG A 172 1.39 0.10 -22.61
CA ARG A 172 2.63 0.48 -23.29
C ARG A 172 3.65 -0.65 -23.32
N LEU A 173 3.84 -1.35 -22.19
CA LEU A 173 4.72 -2.51 -22.12
C LEU A 173 4.26 -3.62 -23.07
N TYR A 174 2.96 -3.96 -23.06
CA TYR A 174 2.36 -4.95 -23.95
C TYR A 174 2.68 -4.64 -25.41
N MET A 175 2.47 -3.39 -25.84
CA MET A 175 2.75 -2.96 -27.21
C MET A 175 4.24 -3.03 -27.56
N LYS A 176 5.14 -2.71 -26.63
CA LYS A 176 6.59 -2.84 -26.84
C LYS A 176 7.03 -4.29 -26.98
N LEU A 177 6.52 -5.19 -26.14
CA LEU A 177 6.81 -6.62 -26.24
C LEU A 177 6.34 -7.18 -27.58
N ARG A 178 5.12 -6.81 -28.00
CA ARG A 178 4.57 -7.15 -29.32
C ARG A 178 5.42 -6.64 -30.47
N ALA A 179 5.79 -5.36 -30.44
CA ALA A 179 6.65 -4.73 -31.45
C ALA A 179 8.05 -5.37 -31.49
N GLY A 180 8.54 -5.85 -30.35
CA GLY A 180 9.76 -6.65 -30.23
C GLY A 180 9.64 -8.09 -30.73
N GLY A 181 8.48 -8.49 -31.26
CA GLY A 181 8.26 -9.82 -31.84
C GLY A 181 7.97 -10.91 -30.82
N TRP A 182 7.74 -10.57 -29.54
CA TRP A 182 7.46 -11.56 -28.50
C TRP A 182 6.01 -12.06 -28.58
N PRO A 183 5.78 -13.37 -28.79
CA PRO A 183 4.47 -13.98 -28.64
C PRO A 183 3.97 -13.82 -27.19
N LEU A 184 2.75 -13.29 -27.04
CA LEU A 184 2.13 -13.06 -25.73
C LEU A 184 1.05 -14.10 -25.48
N VAL A 185 1.19 -14.88 -24.42
CA VAL A 185 0.14 -15.80 -23.94
C VAL A 185 -0.49 -15.19 -22.70
N LEU A 186 -1.82 -15.03 -22.73
CA LEU A 186 -2.59 -14.46 -21.65
C LEU A 186 -3.20 -15.57 -20.79
N LEU A 187 -3.12 -15.43 -19.48
CA LEU A 187 -3.75 -16.32 -18.50
C LEU A 187 -4.73 -15.55 -17.63
N SER A 188 -5.88 -16.15 -17.37
CA SER A 188 -6.91 -15.60 -16.49
C SER A 188 -7.43 -16.71 -15.57
N ARG A 189 -7.77 -16.33 -14.34
CA ARG A 189 -8.42 -17.19 -13.35
C ARG A 189 -9.93 -17.31 -13.59
N ARG A 190 -10.46 -16.56 -14.55
CA ARG A 190 -11.89 -16.60 -14.89
C ARG A 190 -12.26 -17.91 -15.60
N SER A 191 -13.52 -18.31 -15.44
CA SER A 191 -14.09 -19.47 -16.13
C SER A 191 -14.04 -19.28 -17.66
N LEU A 192 -13.86 -20.39 -18.37
CA LEU A 192 -13.95 -20.47 -19.83
C LEU A 192 -15.29 -19.93 -20.37
N ILE A 193 -16.37 -20.02 -19.60
CA ILE A 193 -17.68 -19.46 -19.96
C ILE A 193 -17.59 -17.94 -20.16
N GLN A 194 -16.71 -17.26 -19.42
CA GLN A 194 -16.49 -15.81 -19.50
C GLN A 194 -15.49 -15.40 -20.58
N LYS A 195 -15.02 -16.33 -21.43
CA LYS A 195 -13.99 -16.06 -22.43
C LYS A 195 -14.38 -14.94 -23.39
N ASN A 196 -15.60 -14.98 -23.95
CA ASN A 196 -16.04 -13.97 -24.92
C ASN A 196 -16.13 -12.57 -24.31
N ALA A 197 -16.65 -12.46 -23.07
CA ALA A 197 -16.69 -11.20 -22.34
C ALA A 197 -15.28 -10.67 -22.06
N THR A 198 -14.37 -11.55 -21.63
CA THR A 198 -12.96 -11.20 -21.35
C THR A 198 -12.24 -10.75 -22.62
N VAL A 199 -12.46 -11.40 -23.76
CA VAL A 199 -11.94 -10.96 -25.07
C VAL A 199 -12.49 -9.58 -25.45
N GLY A 200 -13.80 -9.36 -25.31
CA GLY A 200 -14.43 -8.07 -25.57
C GLY A 200 -13.81 -6.94 -24.73
N HIS A 201 -13.54 -7.21 -23.45
CA HIS A 201 -12.88 -6.27 -22.56
C HIS A 201 -11.41 -6.01 -22.90
N LEU A 202 -10.65 -7.05 -23.27
CA LEU A 202 -9.27 -6.89 -23.73
C LEU A 202 -9.21 -5.95 -24.95
N ILE A 203 -10.09 -6.18 -25.92
CA ILE A 203 -10.16 -5.38 -27.15
C ILE A 203 -10.60 -3.96 -26.84
N SER A 204 -11.62 -3.75 -26.00
CA SER A 204 -12.07 -2.40 -25.63
C SER A 204 -11.02 -1.62 -24.83
N ALA A 205 -10.18 -2.33 -24.07
CA ALA A 205 -9.02 -1.77 -23.38
C ALA A 205 -7.78 -1.62 -24.30
N GLY A 206 -7.91 -1.88 -25.60
CA GLY A 206 -6.87 -1.68 -26.62
C GLY A 206 -5.91 -2.85 -26.83
N TYR A 207 -5.99 -3.92 -26.03
CA TYR A 207 -5.16 -5.10 -26.21
C TYR A 207 -5.61 -5.89 -27.43
N SER A 208 -4.65 -6.38 -28.22
CA SER A 208 -4.94 -7.21 -29.39
C SER A 208 -3.72 -8.01 -29.84
N GLY A 209 -3.99 -9.09 -30.59
CA GLY A 209 -2.95 -9.87 -31.26
C GLY A 209 -2.17 -10.83 -30.36
N TRP A 210 -2.60 -11.08 -29.12
CA TRP A 210 -2.05 -12.16 -28.31
C TRP A 210 -2.13 -13.51 -29.04
N THR A 211 -1.20 -14.41 -28.71
CA THR A 211 -1.12 -15.76 -29.31
C THR A 211 -2.25 -16.65 -28.81
N SER A 212 -2.53 -16.60 -27.51
CA SER A 212 -3.61 -17.37 -26.89
C SER A 212 -4.10 -16.69 -25.62
N LEU A 213 -5.38 -16.86 -25.32
CA LEU A 213 -6.00 -16.54 -24.04
C LEU A 213 -6.48 -17.84 -23.39
N ILE A 214 -5.87 -18.18 -22.26
CA ILE A 214 -6.14 -19.38 -21.49
C ILE A 214 -7.00 -18.97 -20.28
N MET A 215 -8.17 -19.60 -20.20
CA MET A 215 -9.15 -19.46 -19.12
C MET A 215 -9.23 -20.77 -18.35
N ARG A 216 -9.86 -20.79 -17.17
CA ARG A 216 -10.05 -22.02 -16.38
C ARG A 216 -11.20 -22.86 -16.93
N SER A 217 -10.99 -24.16 -17.11
CA SER A 217 -12.11 -25.10 -17.31
C SER A 217 -12.90 -25.30 -16.01
N ASP A 218 -14.05 -25.96 -16.09
CA ASP A 218 -14.90 -26.19 -14.91
C ASP A 218 -14.21 -27.07 -13.86
N GLU A 219 -13.41 -28.05 -14.29
CA GLU A 219 -12.57 -28.87 -13.41
C GLU A 219 -11.45 -28.05 -12.79
N GLU A 220 -10.84 -27.17 -13.58
CA GLU A 220 -9.75 -26.32 -13.10
C GLU A 220 -10.23 -25.25 -12.13
N LEU A 221 -11.49 -24.81 -12.18
CA LEU A 221 -12.05 -23.85 -11.21
C LEU A 221 -11.98 -24.38 -9.77
N GLN A 222 -12.01 -25.70 -9.59
CA GLN A 222 -11.91 -26.34 -8.27
C GLN A 222 -10.46 -26.49 -7.78
N MET A 223 -9.47 -26.19 -8.63
CA MET A 223 -8.06 -26.26 -8.25
C MET A 223 -7.64 -25.04 -7.45
N ASP A 224 -6.61 -25.19 -6.63
CA ASP A 224 -5.89 -24.03 -6.12
C ASP A 224 -5.31 -23.19 -7.28
N THR A 225 -5.22 -21.87 -7.11
CA THR A 225 -4.78 -20.97 -8.18
C THR A 225 -3.31 -21.16 -8.52
N CYS A 226 -2.43 -21.37 -7.54
CA CYS A 226 -1.02 -21.69 -7.81
C CYS A 226 -0.87 -23.00 -8.56
N GLN A 227 -1.68 -23.99 -8.19
CA GLN A 227 -1.73 -25.28 -8.88
C GLN A 227 -2.19 -25.11 -10.34
N TYR A 228 -3.22 -24.31 -10.60
CA TYR A 228 -3.68 -24.00 -11.96
C TYR A 228 -2.57 -23.38 -12.81
N PHE A 229 -1.93 -22.30 -12.33
CA PHE A 229 -0.85 -21.64 -13.08
C PHE A 229 0.33 -22.58 -13.32
N SER A 230 0.74 -23.34 -12.30
CA SER A 230 1.82 -24.33 -12.42
C SER A 230 1.50 -25.42 -13.44
N THR A 231 0.27 -25.93 -13.46
CA THR A 231 -0.20 -26.94 -14.41
C THR A 231 -0.20 -26.41 -15.83
N ARG A 232 -0.69 -25.18 -16.05
CA ARG A 232 -0.69 -24.55 -17.37
C ARG A 232 0.72 -24.31 -17.90
N ARG A 233 1.67 -23.89 -17.05
CA ARG A 233 3.08 -23.75 -17.44
C ARG A 233 3.73 -25.11 -17.75
N ALA A 234 3.41 -26.15 -16.99
CA ALA A 234 3.91 -27.51 -17.25
C ALA A 234 3.44 -28.02 -18.63
N LEU A 235 2.17 -27.81 -18.96
CA LEU A 235 1.61 -28.17 -20.27
C LEU A 235 2.31 -27.43 -21.41
N MET A 236 2.51 -26.11 -21.27
CA MET A 236 3.26 -25.32 -22.25
C MET A 236 4.66 -25.89 -22.49
N GLN A 237 5.40 -26.17 -21.41
CA GLN A 237 6.76 -26.70 -21.53
C GLN A 237 6.77 -28.10 -22.19
N ARG A 238 5.79 -28.95 -21.86
CA ARG A 238 5.64 -30.27 -22.50
C ARG A 238 5.37 -30.13 -24.00
N ASP A 239 4.64 -29.10 -24.40
CA ASP A 239 4.34 -28.80 -25.80
C ASP A 239 5.49 -28.05 -26.52
N GLY A 240 6.67 -27.94 -25.87
CA GLY A 240 7.88 -27.35 -26.44
C GLY A 240 7.99 -25.82 -26.30
N ILE A 241 7.01 -25.18 -25.65
CA ILE A 241 7.01 -23.74 -25.41
C ILE A 241 8.01 -23.37 -24.32
N ARG A 242 8.81 -22.33 -24.55
CA ARG A 242 9.81 -21.80 -23.63
C ARG A 242 9.29 -20.49 -23.03
N ILE A 243 8.96 -20.52 -21.74
CA ILE A 243 8.51 -19.30 -21.05
C ILE A 243 9.72 -18.41 -20.79
N THR A 244 9.79 -17.27 -21.49
CA THR A 244 10.89 -16.31 -21.35
C THR A 244 10.66 -15.37 -20.17
N GLY A 245 9.39 -15.01 -19.92
CA GLY A 245 9.03 -14.19 -18.77
C GLY A 245 7.60 -14.42 -18.33
N VAL A 246 7.35 -14.33 -17.02
CA VAL A 246 6.00 -14.31 -16.44
C VAL A 246 5.76 -12.95 -15.78
N ILE A 247 4.68 -12.28 -16.17
CA ILE A 247 4.31 -10.95 -15.67
C ILE A 247 2.97 -11.08 -14.95
N SER A 248 2.93 -10.69 -13.68
CA SER A 248 1.71 -10.72 -12.86
C SER A 248 1.80 -9.72 -11.70
N SER A 249 0.66 -9.22 -11.24
CA SER A 249 0.57 -8.49 -9.97
C SER A 249 0.28 -9.37 -8.76
N ARG A 250 0.14 -10.69 -8.92
CA ARG A 250 -0.06 -11.64 -7.83
C ARG A 250 0.96 -12.77 -7.83
N MET A 251 1.36 -13.18 -6.64
CA MET A 251 2.38 -14.21 -6.43
C MET A 251 1.90 -15.63 -6.73
N ASP A 252 0.59 -15.88 -6.73
CA ASP A 252 0.00 -17.16 -7.14
C ASP A 252 0.41 -17.56 -8.58
N ALA A 253 0.54 -16.58 -9.48
CA ALA A 253 1.01 -16.78 -10.84
C ALA A 253 2.56 -16.83 -10.95
N LEU A 254 3.28 -16.38 -9.93
CA LEU A 254 4.75 -16.23 -9.92
C LEU A 254 5.47 -17.23 -9.02
N THR A 255 4.76 -18.20 -8.48
CA THR A 255 5.30 -19.27 -7.63
C THR A 255 5.06 -20.65 -8.24
N GLY A 256 5.76 -21.66 -7.71
CA GLY A 256 5.68 -23.03 -8.17
C GLY A 256 6.66 -23.37 -9.31
N PRO A 257 6.58 -24.58 -9.88
CA PRO A 257 7.49 -25.04 -10.92
C PRO A 257 7.20 -24.36 -12.28
N TYR A 258 8.15 -24.51 -13.20
CA TYR A 258 8.03 -24.11 -14.61
C TYR A 258 7.81 -22.59 -14.82
N LEU A 259 8.40 -21.74 -13.98
CA LEU A 259 8.28 -20.27 -14.08
C LEU A 259 8.98 -19.64 -15.30
N GLY A 260 9.70 -20.42 -16.08
CA GLY A 260 10.47 -19.91 -17.20
C GLY A 260 11.76 -19.22 -16.75
N LYS A 261 12.30 -18.34 -17.61
CA LYS A 261 13.62 -17.71 -17.40
C LYS A 261 13.59 -16.57 -16.38
N ARG A 262 12.48 -15.82 -16.28
CA ARG A 262 12.35 -14.68 -15.37
C ARG A 262 10.91 -14.41 -14.95
N ILE A 263 10.73 -13.93 -13.72
CA ILE A 263 9.44 -13.46 -13.21
C ILE A 263 9.48 -11.94 -13.01
N PHE A 264 8.34 -11.29 -13.20
CA PHE A 264 8.17 -9.86 -13.02
C PHE A 264 6.90 -9.59 -12.21
N LYS A 265 7.09 -9.21 -10.94
CA LYS A 265 6.01 -8.80 -10.05
C LYS A 265 5.63 -7.34 -10.31
N LEU A 266 4.40 -7.14 -10.74
CA LEU A 266 3.80 -5.81 -10.86
C LEU A 266 3.34 -5.33 -9.47
N PRO A 267 3.66 -4.07 -9.10
CA PRO A 267 3.11 -3.45 -7.89
C PRO A 267 1.57 -3.49 -7.89
N ASN A 268 1.00 -3.86 -6.74
CA ASN A 268 -0.44 -3.90 -6.54
C ASN A 268 -0.84 -3.12 -5.29
N ALA A 269 -1.18 -1.84 -5.46
CA ALA A 269 -1.68 -1.02 -4.35
C ALA A 269 -3.14 -1.35 -3.97
N LEU A 270 -3.82 -2.20 -4.75
CA LEU A 270 -5.25 -2.49 -4.66
C LEU A 270 -5.54 -3.91 -4.12
N TYR A 271 -4.52 -4.63 -3.67
CA TYR A 271 -4.67 -6.01 -3.16
C TYR A 271 -5.59 -6.08 -1.93
N TYR A 272 -5.80 -4.95 -1.26
CA TYR A 272 -6.57 -4.90 -0.04
C TYR A 272 -8.08 -5.06 -0.28
N ASN A 273 -8.57 -6.29 -0.34
CA ASN A 273 -9.97 -6.63 -0.12
C ASN A 273 -10.31 -6.32 1.34
N PHE A 274 -10.86 -5.14 1.62
CA PHE A 274 -11.21 -4.73 2.98
C PHE A 274 -12.61 -5.21 3.36
N GLU A 275 -12.83 -6.50 3.64
CA GLU A 275 -14.10 -6.87 4.26
C GLU A 275 -14.21 -6.21 5.64
N SER A 276 -15.14 -5.26 5.75
CA SER A 276 -15.58 -4.78 7.05
C SER A 276 -16.22 -5.95 7.77
N THR A 277 -15.61 -6.39 8.86
CA THR A 277 -16.31 -7.09 9.93
C THR A 277 -17.52 -6.23 10.30
N SER A 278 -18.70 -6.64 9.84
CA SER A 278 -19.95 -6.10 10.37
C SER A 278 -20.02 -6.59 11.81
N ILE A 279 -19.60 -5.73 12.74
CA ILE A 279 -19.88 -5.93 14.16
C ILE A 279 -21.41 -5.94 14.28
N SER A 280 -21.89 -7.08 14.73
CA SER A 280 -23.23 -7.31 15.26
C SER A 280 -23.66 -6.18 16.19
N GLU A 281 -24.79 -5.54 15.87
CA GLU A 281 -25.73 -5.02 16.88
C GLU A 281 -26.86 -6.03 17.08
#